data_AF-W5SF85-F1
#
_entry.id   AF-W5SF85-F1
#
_cell.length_a   1.000
_cell.length_b   1.000
_cell.length_c   1.000
_cell.angle_alpha   90.00
_cell.angle_beta   90.00
_cell.angle_gamma   90.00
#
_symmetry.space_group_name_H-M   'P 1'
#
loop_
_entity.id
_entity.type
_entity.pdbx_description
1 polymer ?
#
loop_
_entity_poly.entity_id
_entity_poly.type
_entity_poly.pdbx_seq_one_letter_code
_entity_poly.pdbx_strand_id
1 'polypeptide(L)'
;MDIYKSSLFIKYQKKYKHKYGLDIKDYIKPKSLNVNFKDFEQTHLTSKQLKVLRSIEKHNQNKIILCGGIASGKTFLACYLFLKILFTGRHLYKQDTNNFILGNSQKSLELNVLGLFDKIASMLNISFVPKYSNTSYFEVDSLRINLYGW
;
A
#
# COMPACT_ATOMS: atom_id res chain seq x y z
N MET A 1 5.11 0.45 -12.50
CA MET A 1 6.04 0.60 -13.65
C MET A 1 7.33 1.22 -13.13
N ASP A 2 8.49 0.60 -13.37
CA ASP A 2 9.77 1.14 -12.91
C ASP A 2 10.20 2.30 -13.82
N ILE A 3 10.03 3.53 -13.36
CA ILE A 3 10.34 4.70 -14.18
C ILE A 3 11.80 4.70 -14.62
N TYR A 4 12.70 4.12 -13.83
CA TYR A 4 14.14 4.01 -14.09
C TYR A 4 14.49 3.00 -15.17
N LYS A 5 13.57 2.11 -15.53
CA LYS A 5 13.73 1.16 -16.64
C LYS A 5 13.02 1.60 -17.90
N SER A 6 12.28 2.71 -17.87
CA SER A 6 11.57 3.20 -19.06
C SER A 6 12.56 3.66 -20.14
N SER A 7 12.22 3.40 -21.41
CA SER A 7 13.04 3.81 -22.57
C SER A 7 13.26 5.33 -22.62
N LEU A 8 12.24 6.09 -22.21
CA LEU A 8 12.30 7.55 -22.07
C LEU A 8 13.31 7.97 -21.00
N PHE A 9 13.24 7.40 -19.79
CA PHE A 9 14.18 7.73 -18.72
C PHE A 9 15.61 7.42 -19.12
N ILE A 10 15.87 6.23 -19.69
CA ILE A 10 17.21 5.82 -20.14
C ILE A 10 17.74 6.79 -21.22
N LYS A 11 16.89 7.21 -22.17
CA LYS A 11 17.25 8.17 -23.22
C LYS A 11 17.67 9.52 -22.63
N TYR A 12 16.89 10.05 -21.69
CA TYR A 12 17.19 11.34 -21.06
C TYR A 12 18.37 11.26 -20.09
N GLN A 13 18.50 10.17 -19.34
CA GLN A 13 19.65 9.89 -18.48
C GLN A 13 20.96 9.92 -19.28
N LYS A 14 21.02 9.22 -20.43
CA LYS A 14 22.19 9.21 -21.33
C LYS A 14 22.51 10.62 -21.84
N LYS A 15 21.49 11.37 -22.28
CA LYS A 15 21.67 12.74 -22.78
C LYS A 15 22.21 13.68 -21.70
N TYR A 16 21.70 13.55 -20.47
CA TYR A 16 22.16 14.32 -19.31
C TYR A 16 23.60 13.97 -18.94
N LYS A 17 23.93 12.68 -18.87
CA LYS A 17 25.29 12.19 -18.58
C LYS A 17 26.30 12.68 -19.61
N HIS A 18 25.96 12.67 -20.89
CA HIS A 18 26.81 13.22 -21.95
C HIS A 18 27.02 14.74 -21.80
N LYS A 19 25.97 15.49 -21.45
CA LYS A 19 26.04 16.96 -21.38
C LYS A 19 26.77 17.47 -20.14
N TYR A 20 26.63 16.77 -19.01
CA TYR A 20 27.07 17.28 -17.70
C TYR A 20 28.11 16.38 -17.01
N GLY A 21 28.44 15.22 -17.57
CA GLY A 21 29.37 14.26 -16.95
C GLY A 21 28.81 13.55 -15.71
N LEU A 22 27.55 13.82 -15.34
CA LEU A 22 26.91 13.31 -14.12
C LEU A 22 25.83 12.29 -14.47
N ASP A 23 25.85 11.14 -13.80
CA ASP A 23 24.79 10.15 -13.91
C ASP A 23 23.70 10.43 -12.86
N ILE A 24 22.53 10.87 -13.31
CA ILE A 24 21.38 11.16 -12.44
C ILE A 24 20.99 9.95 -11.57
N LYS A 25 21.27 8.72 -12.04
CA LYS A 25 20.98 7.50 -11.28
C LYS A 25 21.75 7.42 -9.97
N ASP A 26 22.94 8.04 -9.89
CA ASP A 26 23.77 8.05 -8.69
C ASP A 26 23.15 8.92 -7.58
N TYR A 27 22.28 9.87 -7.96
CA TYR A 27 21.58 10.78 -7.04
C TYR A 27 20.17 10.30 -6.70
N ILE A 28 19.64 9.35 -7.45
CA ILE A 28 18.36 8.71 -7.17
C ILE A 28 18.62 7.57 -6.20
N LYS A 29 18.62 7.90 -4.90
CA LYS A 29 18.52 6.86 -3.87
C LYS A 29 17.06 6.37 -3.84
N PRO A 30 16.80 5.06 -3.89
CA PRO A 30 15.49 4.55 -3.53
C PRO A 30 15.18 5.10 -2.13
N LYS A 31 14.08 5.86 -2.00
CA LYS A 31 13.59 6.25 -0.68
C LYS A 31 13.32 4.94 0.06
N SER A 32 14.10 4.63 1.09
CA SER A 32 13.77 3.50 1.95
C SER A 32 12.48 3.88 2.67
N LEU A 33 11.37 3.25 2.29
CA LEU A 33 10.14 3.38 3.05
C LEU A 33 10.35 2.66 4.39
N ASN A 34 10.76 3.42 5.40
CA ASN A 34 10.88 2.90 6.75
C ASN A 34 9.58 3.16 7.49
N VAL A 35 8.56 2.34 7.21
CA VAL A 35 7.24 2.48 7.83
C VAL A 35 7.31 1.96 9.27
N ASN A 36 7.08 2.84 10.24
CA ASN A 36 7.07 2.46 11.65
C ASN A 36 5.70 1.90 12.08
N PHE A 37 5.45 0.63 11.73
CA PHE A 37 4.20 -0.03 12.11
C PHE A 37 3.98 -0.11 13.62
N LYS A 38 5.04 -0.29 14.41
CA LYS A 38 4.93 -0.40 15.88
C LYS A 38 4.38 0.87 16.52
N ASP A 39 4.90 2.03 16.11
CA ASP A 39 4.46 3.32 16.61
C ASP A 39 3.01 3.61 16.21
N PHE A 40 2.68 3.33 14.94
CA PHE A 40 1.30 3.43 14.46
C PHE A 40 0.34 2.53 15.27
N GLU A 41 0.70 1.27 15.50
CA GLU A 41 -0.11 0.31 16.25
C GLU A 41 -0.38 0.79 17.67
N GLN A 42 0.64 1.28 18.37
CA GLN A 42 0.52 1.77 19.74
C GLN A 42 -0.32 3.05 19.82
N THR A 43 -0.23 3.91 18.81
CA THR A 43 -0.91 5.21 18.80
C THR A 43 -2.37 5.11 18.35
N HIS A 44 -2.67 4.25 17.37
CA HIS A 44 -3.95 4.29 16.66
C HIS A 44 -4.84 3.06 16.86
N LEU A 45 -4.33 1.95 17.43
CA LEU A 45 -5.13 0.75 17.64
C LEU A 45 -5.63 0.61 19.07
N THR A 46 -6.87 0.14 19.18
CA THR A 46 -7.43 -0.24 20.48
C THR A 46 -6.72 -1.46 21.06
N SER A 47 -6.77 -1.62 22.37
CA SER A 47 -6.25 -2.79 23.08
C SER A 47 -6.81 -4.12 22.56
N LYS A 48 -8.08 -4.14 22.13
CA LYS A 48 -8.70 -5.32 21.50
C LYS A 48 -8.11 -5.60 20.11
N GLN A 49 -7.94 -4.59 19.26
CA GLN A 49 -7.32 -4.75 17.94
C GLN A 49 -5.86 -5.18 18.04
N LEU A 50 -5.10 -4.64 19.00
CA LEU A 50 -3.73 -5.07 19.28
C LEU A 50 -3.64 -6.55 19.69
N LYS A 51 -4.57 -7.04 20.52
CA LYS A 51 -4.64 -8.47 20.87
C LYS A 51 -4.90 -9.33 19.63
N VAL A 52 -5.78 -8.89 18.73
CA VAL A 52 -6.07 -9.59 17.47
C VAL A 52 -4.82 -9.63 16.58
N LEU A 53 -4.10 -8.51 16.41
CA LEU A 53 -2.85 -8.47 15.64
C LEU A 53 -1.79 -9.42 16.19
N ARG A 54 -1.52 -9.36 17.49
CA ARG A 54 -0.54 -10.24 18.14
C ARG A 54 -0.91 -11.72 17.98
N SER A 55 -2.20 -12.04 18.00
CA SER A 55 -2.66 -13.42 17.74
C SER A 55 -2.39 -13.84 16.30
N ILE A 56 -2.72 -13.00 15.31
CA ILE A 56 -2.44 -13.26 13.89
C ILE A 56 -0.94 -13.52 13.66
N GLU A 57 -0.09 -12.65 14.20
CA GLU A 57 1.38 -12.76 14.07
C GLU A 57 1.92 -14.01 14.76
N LYS A 58 1.52 -14.25 16.02
CA LYS A 58 1.97 -15.40 16.82
C LYS A 58 1.67 -16.73 16.13
N HIS A 59 0.55 -16.80 15.42
CA HIS A 59 0.10 -18.02 14.75
C HIS A 59 0.39 -18.06 13.25
N ASN A 60 1.11 -17.06 12.70
CA ASN A 60 1.45 -16.95 11.28
C ASN A 60 0.23 -17.16 10.35
N GLN A 61 -0.91 -16.57 10.71
CA GLN A 61 -2.17 -16.79 10.00
C GLN A 61 -2.17 -16.07 8.64
N ASN A 62 -2.43 -16.83 7.57
CA ASN A 62 -2.52 -16.31 6.21
C ASN A 62 -3.97 -16.07 5.74
N LYS A 63 -4.96 -16.58 6.46
CA LYS A 63 -6.40 -16.39 6.21
C LYS A 63 -7.02 -15.84 7.48
N ILE A 64 -7.64 -14.66 7.36
CA ILE A 64 -8.15 -13.91 8.51
C ILE A 64 -9.62 -13.58 8.25
N ILE A 65 -10.48 -13.94 9.19
CA ILE A 65 -11.90 -13.57 9.19
C ILE A 65 -12.15 -12.68 10.39
N LEU A 66 -12.56 -11.43 10.15
CA LEU A 66 -12.90 -10.48 11.20
C LEU A 66 -14.42 -10.49 11.42
N CYS A 67 -14.88 -11.13 12.49
CA CYS A 67 -16.27 -11.14 12.91
C CYS A 67 -16.51 -10.21 14.11
N GLY A 68 -17.61 -9.45 14.10
CA GLY A 68 -17.96 -8.55 15.19
C GLY A 68 -19.08 -7.57 14.83
N GLY A 69 -19.58 -6.85 15.84
CA GLY A 69 -20.69 -5.90 15.68
C GLY A 69 -20.42 -4.75 14.70
N ILE A 70 -21.49 -4.06 14.29
CA ILE A 70 -21.39 -2.87 13.43
C ILE A 70 -20.49 -1.82 14.12
N ALA A 71 -19.75 -1.03 13.33
CA ALA A 71 -18.84 0.00 13.81
C ALA A 71 -17.69 -0.47 14.73
N SER A 72 -17.45 -1.78 14.88
CA SER A 72 -16.37 -2.31 15.74
C SER A 72 -14.95 -2.17 15.16
N GLY A 73 -14.74 -1.32 14.15
CA GLY A 73 -13.42 -1.08 13.54
C GLY A 73 -12.85 -2.21 12.67
N LYS A 74 -13.68 -3.15 12.20
CA LYS A 74 -13.23 -4.30 11.39
C LYS A 74 -12.60 -3.86 10.06
N THR A 75 -13.29 -3.00 9.31
CA THR A 75 -12.82 -2.52 8.01
C THR A 75 -11.50 -1.77 8.15
N PHE A 76 -11.37 -0.93 9.18
CA PHE A 76 -10.12 -0.25 9.50
C PHE A 76 -8.98 -1.23 9.74
N LEU A 77 -9.19 -2.24 10.61
CA LEU A 77 -8.18 -3.24 10.91
C LEU A 77 -7.80 -4.07 9.68
N ALA A 78 -8.77 -4.41 8.83
CA ALA A 78 -8.52 -5.12 7.57
C ALA A 78 -7.67 -4.29 6.59
N CYS A 79 -7.99 -3.00 6.39
CA CYS A 79 -7.22 -2.11 5.53
C CYS A 79 -5.79 -1.94 6.05
N TYR A 80 -5.63 -1.76 7.37
CA TYR A 80 -4.33 -1.66 8.01
C TYR A 80 -3.50 -2.96 7.84
N LEU A 81 -4.10 -4.13 8.12
CA LEU A 81 -3.44 -5.43 7.97
C LEU A 81 -2.99 -5.66 6.53
N PHE A 82 -3.84 -5.31 5.56
CA PHE A 82 -3.51 -5.39 4.15
C PHE A 82 -2.25 -4.58 3.82
N LEU A 83 -2.19 -3.31 4.26
CA LEU A 83 -1.01 -2.46 4.07
C LEU A 83 0.23 -3.04 4.76
N LYS A 84 0.10 -3.48 6.01
CA LYS A 84 1.21 -4.07 6.78
C LYS A 84 1.80 -5.29 6.05
N ILE A 85 0.95 -6.21 5.59
CA ILE A 85 1.39 -7.41 4.85
C ILE A 85 2.03 -6.99 3.52
N LEU A 86 1.40 -6.08 2.78
CA LEU A 86 1.91 -5.60 1.49
C LEU A 86 3.32 -5.01 1.61
N PHE A 87 3.56 -4.18 2.63
CA PHE A 87 4.85 -3.52 2.84
C PHE A 87 5.90 -4.42 3.48
N THR A 88 5.53 -5.27 4.44
CA THR A 88 6.45 -6.25 5.03
C THR A 88 6.91 -7.28 3.99
N GLY A 89 5.98 -7.71 3.13
CA GLY A 89 6.23 -8.64 2.03
C GLY A 89 6.75 -7.99 0.75
N ARG A 90 7.02 -6.67 0.73
CA ARG A 90 7.37 -5.94 -0.51
C ARG A 90 8.53 -6.55 -1.29
N HIS A 91 9.50 -7.13 -0.60
CA HIS A 91 10.65 -7.81 -1.20
C HIS A 91 10.27 -9.10 -1.95
N LEU A 92 9.17 -9.76 -1.56
CA LEU A 92 8.63 -10.96 -2.22
C LEU A 92 7.83 -10.60 -3.47
N TYR A 93 7.28 -9.38 -3.50
CA TYR A 93 6.50 -8.88 -4.61
C TYR A 93 7.43 -8.25 -5.66
N LYS A 94 7.78 -9.01 -6.71
CA LYS A 94 8.36 -8.42 -7.92
C LYS A 94 7.35 -7.47 -8.57
N GLN A 95 7.87 -6.59 -9.44
CA GLN A 95 7.07 -5.86 -10.43
C GLN A 95 6.03 -6.83 -11.03
N ASP A 96 4.78 -6.38 -11.19
CA ASP A 96 3.62 -7.11 -11.75
C ASP A 96 2.87 -8.08 -10.81
N THR A 97 2.89 -7.82 -9.50
CA THR A 97 2.00 -8.51 -8.54
C THR A 97 0.61 -7.90 -8.50
N ASN A 98 -0.40 -8.71 -8.84
CA ASN A 98 -1.79 -8.31 -8.84
C ASN A 98 -2.38 -8.39 -7.43
N ASN A 99 -2.25 -7.30 -6.68
CA ASN A 99 -3.00 -7.11 -5.44
C ASN A 99 -4.42 -6.67 -5.79
N PHE A 100 -5.42 -7.21 -5.08
CA PHE A 100 -6.81 -6.83 -5.32
C PHE A 100 -7.66 -6.85 -4.05
N ILE A 101 -8.73 -6.05 -4.08
CA ILE A 101 -9.77 -6.00 -3.05
C ILE A 101 -11.10 -6.27 -3.74
N LEU A 102 -11.84 -7.23 -3.17
CA LEU A 102 -13.19 -7.59 -3.59
C LEU A 102 -14.19 -7.04 -2.59
N GLY A 103 -15.35 -6.60 -3.08
CA GLY A 103 -16.44 -6.16 -2.24
C GLY A 103 -17.79 -6.22 -2.96
N ASN A 104 -18.85 -5.98 -2.21
CA ASN A 104 -20.22 -6.13 -2.72
C ASN A 104 -20.56 -5.23 -3.90
N SER A 105 -20.02 -4.01 -3.95
CA SER A 105 -20.21 -3.10 -5.08
C SER A 105 -19.06 -2.13 -5.18
N GLN A 106 -18.83 -1.60 -6.38
CA GLN A 106 -17.76 -0.66 -6.64
C GLN A 106 -17.90 0.60 -5.78
N LYS A 107 -19.13 1.11 -5.67
CA LYS A 107 -19.47 2.28 -4.84
C LYS A 107 -19.22 2.03 -3.35
N SER A 108 -19.53 0.83 -2.85
CA SER A 108 -19.27 0.47 -1.45
C SER A 108 -17.77 0.42 -1.15
N LEU A 109 -16.96 -0.14 -2.07
CA LEU A 109 -15.52 -0.14 -1.94
C LEU A 109 -14.94 1.28 -1.93
N GLU A 110 -15.43 2.16 -2.79
CA GLU A 110 -14.95 3.54 -2.83
C GLU A 110 -15.27 4.30 -1.54
N LEU A 111 -16.49 4.20 -1.03
CA LEU A 111 -16.90 4.90 0.19
C LEU A 111 -16.25 4.33 1.44
N ASN A 112 -16.21 3.00 1.59
CA ASN A 112 -15.83 2.36 2.84
C ASN A 112 -14.34 1.97 2.90
N VAL A 113 -13.70 1.78 1.74
CA VAL A 113 -12.34 1.24 1.67
C VAL A 113 -11.35 2.29 1.20
N LEU A 114 -11.59 2.97 0.06
CA LEU A 114 -10.61 3.95 -0.45
C LEU A 114 -10.34 5.10 0.54
N GLY A 115 -11.38 5.67 1.14
CA GLY A 115 -11.20 6.75 2.13
C GLY A 115 -10.44 6.29 3.38
N LEU A 116 -10.60 5.01 3.78
CA LEU A 116 -9.82 4.44 4.88
C LEU A 116 -8.36 4.19 4.48
N PHE A 117 -8.11 3.72 3.27
CA PHE A 117 -6.76 3.53 2.76
C PHE A 117 -5.98 4.85 2.68
N ASP A 118 -6.60 5.90 2.15
CA ASP A 118 -6.01 7.23 2.09
C ASP A 118 -5.63 7.73 3.49
N LYS A 119 -6.57 7.63 4.42
CA LYS A 119 -6.36 8.02 5.82
C LYS A 119 -5.21 7.24 6.49
N ILE A 120 -5.19 5.92 6.35
CA ILE A 120 -4.15 5.08 6.97
C ILE A 120 -2.79 5.32 6.28
N ALA A 121 -2.75 5.46 4.95
CA ALA A 121 -1.54 5.76 4.21
C ALA A 121 -0.94 7.11 4.63
N SER A 122 -1.77 8.15 4.77
CA SER A 122 -1.36 9.45 5.29
C SER A 122 -0.76 9.34 6.70
N MET A 123 -1.41 8.61 7.61
CA MET A 123 -0.91 8.38 8.97
C MET A 123 0.41 7.60 9.01
N LEU A 124 0.62 6.68 8.08
CA LEU A 124 1.87 5.92 7.94
C LEU A 124 2.94 6.66 7.14
N ASN A 125 2.66 7.88 6.67
CA ASN A 125 3.51 8.68 5.78
C ASN A 125 3.89 7.94 4.47
N ILE A 126 2.89 7.27 3.88
CA ILE A 126 3.01 6.48 2.66
C ILE A 126 2.31 7.23 1.52
N SER A 127 2.93 7.24 0.33
CA SER A 127 2.32 7.84 -0.85
C SER A 127 1.03 7.10 -1.23
N PHE A 128 -0.05 7.83 -1.47
CA PHE A 128 -1.34 7.31 -1.89
C PHE A 128 -1.81 8.06 -3.13
N VAL A 129 -2.16 7.32 -4.19
CA VAL A 129 -2.79 7.88 -5.40
C VAL A 129 -4.19 7.30 -5.49
N PRO A 130 -5.24 8.12 -5.32
CA PRO A 130 -6.61 7.64 -5.37
C PRO A 130 -6.98 7.10 -6.75
N LYS A 131 -8.05 6.31 -6.78
CA LYS A 131 -8.69 5.85 -8.01
C LYS A 131 -9.20 7.04 -8.83
N TYR A 132 -8.92 7.07 -10.14
CA TYR A 132 -9.55 8.01 -11.09
C TYR A 132 -10.85 7.42 -11.64
N SER A 133 -11.75 8.27 -12.16
CA SER A 133 -13.11 7.89 -12.59
C SER A 133 -13.17 6.70 -13.56
N ASN A 134 -12.11 6.42 -14.33
CA ASN A 134 -12.05 5.35 -15.32
C ASN A 134 -11.01 4.24 -15.00
N THR A 135 -10.44 4.20 -13.80
CA THR A 135 -9.49 3.14 -13.42
C THR A 135 -10.13 2.16 -12.46
N SER A 136 -9.83 0.86 -12.57
CA SER A 136 -10.25 -0.14 -11.58
C SER A 136 -9.21 -0.34 -10.47
N TYR A 137 -8.35 0.65 -10.21
CA TYR A 137 -7.25 0.52 -9.26
C TYR A 137 -6.87 1.86 -8.62
N PHE A 138 -6.20 1.75 -7.48
CA PHE A 138 -5.49 2.84 -6.82
C PHE A 138 -4.03 2.41 -6.58
N GLU A 139 -3.16 3.35 -6.20
CA GLU A 139 -1.76 3.06 -5.91
C GLU A 139 -1.38 3.44 -4.49
N VAL A 140 -0.58 2.59 -3.86
CA VAL A 140 0.04 2.86 -2.56
C VAL A 140 1.54 2.64 -2.71
N ASP A 141 2.32 3.70 -2.60
CA ASP A 141 3.76 3.70 -2.80
C ASP A 141 4.21 2.98 -4.08
N SER A 142 3.57 3.36 -5.20
CA SER A 142 3.76 2.77 -6.54
C SER A 142 3.34 1.30 -6.68
N LEU A 143 2.72 0.70 -5.66
CA LEU A 143 2.08 -0.62 -5.74
C LEU A 143 0.63 -0.45 -6.17
N ARG A 144 0.27 -1.09 -7.27
CA ARG A 144 -1.09 -1.08 -7.81
C ARG A 144 -1.96 -2.07 -7.04
N ILE A 145 -3.14 -1.62 -6.60
CA ILE A 145 -4.17 -2.45 -5.96
C ILE A 145 -5.46 -2.30 -6.76
N ASN A 146 -5.93 -3.41 -7.34
CA ASN A 146 -7.15 -3.44 -8.13
C ASN A 146 -8.40 -3.53 -7.21
N LEU A 147 -9.47 -2.87 -7.61
CA LEU A 147 -10.76 -2.87 -6.95
C LEU A 147 -11.78 -3.55 -7.85
N TYR A 148 -12.46 -4.55 -7.30
CA TYR A 148 -13.49 -5.31 -8.00
C TYR A 148 -14.76 -5.35 -7.15
N GLY A 149 -15.76 -4.56 -7.55
CA GLY A 149 -17.13 -4.64 -7.04
C GLY A 149 -18.01 -5.46 -7.97
N TRP A 150 -18.93 -6.25 -7.39
CA TRP A 150 -19.93 -7.03 -8.11
C TRP A 150 -21.23 -6.26 -8.29
#